data_AF-A0A9P6WQH7-F1
#
_entry.id   AF-A0A9P6WQH7-F1
#
_cell.length_a   1.000
_cell.length_b   1.000
_cell.length_c   1.000
_cell.angle_alpha   90.00
_cell.angle_beta   90.00
_cell.angle_gamma   90.00
#
_symmetry.space_group_name_H-M   'P 1'
#
loop_
_entity.id
_entity.type
_entity.pdbx_description
1 polymer ?
#
loop_
_entity_poly.entity_id
_entity_poly.type
_entity_poly.pdbx_seq_one_letter_code
_entity_poly.pdbx_strand_id
1 'polypeptide(L)' 'MDSMMPEMDGYTAMREIRKRPEWRRLPIIALTAKAMKDDQEKCLAAGANDYIAKPLDVERLLSLVRVWMRS' A
#
# COMPACT_ATOMS: atom_id res chain seq x y z
N MET A 1 3.48 -1.09 2.53
CA MET A 1 4.46 -0.45 1.64
C MET A 1 4.66 0.98 2.11
N ASP A 2 5.86 1.35 2.53
CA ASP A 2 6.16 2.76 2.82
C ASP A 2 6.34 3.52 1.50
N SER A 3 5.74 4.70 1.38
CA SER A 3 5.88 5.53 0.17
C SER A 3 7.26 6.18 0.09
N MET A 4 7.89 6.47 1.24
CA MET A 4 9.20 7.09 1.32
C MET A 4 10.25 6.04 1.73
N MET A 5 10.90 5.45 0.73
CA MET A 5 11.99 4.48 0.91
C MET A 5 13.26 4.99 0.20
N PRO A 6 14.47 4.64 0.69
CA PRO A 6 15.72 4.94 -0.01
C PRO A 6 15.83 4.13 -1.31
N GLU A 7 16.56 4.68 -2.29
CA GLU A 7 16.85 4.09 -3.62
C GLU A 7 15.65 3.95 -4.56
N MET A 8 14.55 3.34 -4.09
CA MET A 8 13.31 3.14 -4.85
C MET A 8 12.12 3.49 -3.98
N ASP A 9 11.28 4.41 -4.44
CA ASP A 9 10.07 4.80 -3.69
C ASP A 9 9.00 3.68 -3.71
N GLY A 10 8.08 3.76 -2.74
CA GLY A 10 7.03 2.76 -2.59
C GLY A 10 6.08 2.66 -3.78
N TYR A 11 5.82 3.76 -4.50
CA TYR A 11 4.95 3.74 -5.68
C TYR A 11 5.59 2.95 -6.82
N THR A 12 6.88 3.18 -7.06
CA THR A 12 7.66 2.43 -8.04
C THR A 12 7.69 0.94 -7.67
N ALA A 13 7.97 0.61 -6.40
CA ALA A 13 7.96 -0.77 -5.93
C ALA A 13 6.60 -1.47 -6.16
N MET A 14 5.48 -0.79 -5.88
CA MET A 14 4.14 -1.34 -6.14
C MET A 14 3.91 -1.62 -7.62
N ARG A 15 4.31 -0.71 -8.50
CA ARG A 15 4.20 -0.91 -9.96
C ARG A 15 5.03 -2.10 -10.42
N GLU A 16 6.27 -2.25 -9.93
CA GLU A 16 7.10 -3.41 -10.26
C GLU A 16 6.49 -4.72 -9.76
N ILE A 17 5.92 -4.74 -8.55
CA ILE A 17 5.19 -5.91 -8.03
C ILE A 17 4.00 -6.25 -8.94
N ARG A 18 3.25 -5.24 -9.42
CA ARG A 18 2.07 -5.45 -10.29
C ARG A 18 2.40 -5.90 -11.70
N LYS A 19 3.62 -5.68 -12.19
CA LYS A 19 4.09 -6.23 -13.47
C LYS A 19 4.23 -7.75 -13.43
N ARG A 20 4.36 -8.36 -12.26
CA ARG A 20 4.56 -9.80 -12.07
C ARG A 20 3.20 -10.52 -12.02
N PRO A 21 2.83 -11.32 -13.05
CA PRO A 21 1.52 -11.95 -13.12
C PRO A 21 1.22 -12.87 -11.92
N GLU A 22 2.25 -13.52 -11.38
CA GLU A 22 2.16 -14.39 -10.20
C GLU A 22 1.73 -13.63 -8.93
N TRP A 23 1.94 -12.31 -8.88
CA TRP A 23 1.61 -11.46 -7.73
C TRP A 23 0.46 -10.49 -8.02
N ARG A 24 -0.29 -10.71 -9.10
CA ARG A 24 -1.41 -9.84 -9.48
C ARG A 24 -2.45 -9.70 -8.37
N ARG A 25 -2.60 -10.73 -7.53
CA ARG A 25 -3.53 -10.75 -6.38
C ARG A 25 -2.86 -10.52 -5.04
N LEU A 26 -1.54 -10.35 -4.98
CA LEU A 26 -0.83 -10.12 -3.72
C LEU A 26 -1.36 -8.84 -3.06
N PRO A 27 -1.91 -8.89 -1.84
CA PRO A 27 -2.39 -7.70 -1.18
C PRO A 27 -1.25 -6.74 -0.85
N ILE A 28 -1.41 -5.46 -1.22
CA ILE A 28 -0.49 -4.38 -0.90
C ILE A 28 -1.25 -3.31 -0.13
N ILE A 29 -0.88 -3.10 1.14
CA ILE A 29 -1.38 -2.00 1.96
C ILE A 29 -0.32 -0.89 1.97
N ALA A 30 -0.64 0.28 1.45
CA ALA A 30 0.25 1.44 1.42
C ALA A 30 0.26 2.17 2.78
N LEU A 31 1.42 2.71 3.16
CA LEU A 31 1.62 3.56 4.32
C LEU A 31 1.98 4.95 3.80
N THR A 32 1.16 5.94 4.10
CA THR A 32 1.34 7.33 3.66
C THR A 32 1.57 8.26 4.84
N ALA A 33 2.44 9.26 4.69
CA ALA A 33 2.64 10.30 5.70
C ALA A 33 1.50 11.34 5.74
N LYS A 34 0.68 11.39 4.68
CA LYS A 34 -0.36 12.39 4.48
C LYS A 34 -1.68 11.69 4.14
N ALA A 35 -2.73 12.03 4.87
CA ALA A 35 -4.09 11.55 4.65
C ALA A 35 -4.85 12.42 3.61
N MET A 36 -4.12 13.11 2.72
CA MET A 36 -4.72 13.93 1.68
C MET A 36 -5.26 13.03 0.56
N LYS A 37 -6.38 13.41 -0.04
CA LYS A 37 -7.06 12.64 -1.09
C LYS A 37 -6.13 12.31 -2.26
N ASP A 38 -5.29 13.25 -2.67
CA ASP A 38 -4.34 13.07 -3.76
C ASP A 38 -3.31 11.96 -3.48
N ASP A 39 -2.87 11.80 -2.22
CA ASP A 39 -1.90 10.77 -1.85
C ASP A 39 -2.53 9.37 -1.83
N GLN A 40 -3.81 9.29 -1.44
CA GLN A 40 -4.60 8.08 -1.57
C GLN A 40 -4.74 7.68 -3.04
N GLU A 41 -5.11 8.61 -3.92
CA GLU A 41 -5.28 8.34 -5.35
C GLU A 41 -3.97 7.85 -5.99
N LYS A 42 -2.83 8.45 -5.62
CA LYS A 42 -1.49 7.99 -6.07
C LYS A 42 -1.18 6.56 -5.63
N CYS A 43 -1.48 6.20 -4.38
CA CYS A 43 -1.27 4.85 -3.87
C CYS A 43 -2.09 3.81 -4.65
N LEU A 44 -3.38 4.09 -4.84
CA LEU A 44 -4.28 3.21 -5.58
C LEU A 44 -3.86 3.08 -7.05
N ALA A 45 -3.50 4.18 -7.70
CA ALA A 45 -2.99 4.17 -9.08
C ALA A 45 -1.66 3.42 -9.24
N ALA A 46 -0.82 3.40 -8.20
CA ALA A 46 0.41 2.62 -8.18
C ALA A 46 0.18 1.12 -7.94
N GLY A 47 -1.05 0.72 -7.59
CA GLY A 47 -1.44 -0.69 -7.42
C GLY A 47 -1.66 -1.12 -5.98
N ALA A 48 -1.76 -0.20 -5.02
CA ALA A 48 -2.17 -0.53 -3.67
C ALA A 48 -3.63 -1.05 -3.64
N ASN A 49 -3.90 -2.01 -2.76
CA ASN A 49 -5.25 -2.48 -2.46
C ASN A 49 -5.94 -1.59 -1.44
N ASP A 50 -5.17 -1.10 -0.47
CA ASP A 50 -5.64 -0.24 0.62
C ASP A 50 -4.50 0.65 1.12
N TYR A 51 -4.79 1.56 2.02
CA TYR A 51 -3.82 2.49 2.58
C TYR A 51 -4.10 2.84 4.05
N ILE A 52 -3.05 3.22 4.76
CA ILE A 52 -3.09 3.69 6.14
C ILE A 52 -2.24 4.95 6.25
N ALA A 53 -2.77 5.98 6.89
CA ALA A 53 -2.03 7.20 7.17
C ALA A 53 -1.17 7.05 8.43
N LYS A 54 -0.01 7.72 8.45
CA LYS A 54 0.82 7.89 9.64
C LYS A 54 0.22 9.01 10.52
N PRO A 55 0.35 8.95 11.87
CA PRO A 55 1.00 7.89 12.65
C PRO A 55 0.24 6.56 12.57
N LEU A 56 0.97 5.44 12.59
CA LEU A 56 0.41 4.11 12.37
C LEU A 56 -0.50 3.70 13.53
N ASP A 57 -1.78 3.49 13.23
CA ASP A 57 -2.72 2.83 14.12
C ASP A 57 -2.64 1.30 13.93
N VAL A 58 -2.19 0.62 14.99
CA VAL A 58 -1.98 -0.84 15.00
C VAL A 58 -3.31 -1.60 14.90
N GLU A 59 -4.38 -1.13 15.55
CA GLU A 59 -5.69 -1.81 15.51
C GLU A 59 -6.28 -1.74 14.10
N ARG A 60 -6.16 -0.58 13.46
CA ARG A 60 -6.56 -0.41 12.06
C ARG A 60 -5.74 -1.29 11.12
N LEU A 61 -4.42 -1.36 11.30
CA LEU A 61 -3.55 -2.23 10.50
C LEU A 61 -3.96 -3.70 10.65
N LEU A 62 -4.15 -4.18 11.88
CA LEU A 62 -4.57 -5.56 12.13
C LEU A 62 -5.92 -5.87 11.49
N SER A 63 -6.85 -4.91 11.49
CA SER A 63 -8.15 -5.05 10.84
C SER A 63 -8.00 -5.23 9.32
N LEU A 64 -7.17 -4.41 8.67
CA LEU A 64 -6.90 -4.51 7.23
C LEU A 64 -6.19 -5.81 6.87
N VAL A 65 -5.17 -6.21 7.64
CA VAL A 65 -4.48 -7.49 7.44
C VAL A 65 -5.47 -8.65 7.51
N ARG A 66 -6.41 -8.66 8.47
CA ARG A 66 -7.45 -9.68 8.57
C ARG A 66 -8.40 -9.71 7.37
N VAL A 67 -8.71 -8.56 6.75
CA VAL A 67 -9.53 -8.50 5.54
C VAL A 67 -8.80 -9.16 4.38
N TRP A 68 -7.52 -8.83 4.18
CA TRP A 68 -6.74 -9.26 3.02
C TRP A 68 -6.12 -10.66 3.15
N MET A 69 -5.94 -11.19 4.37
CA MET A 69 -5.42 -12.55 4.60
C MET A 69 -6.49 -13.65 4.53
N ARG A 70 -7.77 -13.33 4.39
CA ARG A 70 -8.85 -14.32 4.26
C ARG A 70 -8.98 -14.93 2.85
N SER A 71 -8.01 -14.66 1.98
CA SER A 71 -7.95 -15.13 0.58
C SER A 71 -7.50 -16.58 0.45
#